data_AF-A0A0C4ESA9-F1
#
_entry.id   AF-A0A0C4ESA9-F1
#
_cell.length_a   1.000
_cell.length_b   1.000
_cell.length_c   1.000
_cell.angle_alpha   90.00
_cell.angle_beta   90.00
_cell.angle_gamma   90.00
#
_symmetry.space_group_name_H-M   'P 1'
#
loop_
_entity.id
_entity.type
_entity.pdbx_description
1 polymer ?
#
loop_
_entity_poly.entity_id
_entity_poly.type
_entity_poly.pdbx_seq_one_letter_code
_entity_poly.pdbx_strand_id
1 'polypeptide(L)'
;MLASDNSALGVGEVFTGVIQQSGLTPEEFHSWLQIIEGDLGSCNIFDSLRRQRTPAAGNHNNLDNVLPIPGAAHTLWNLSQAIFLGHWRNEKYARDTGAWRTLHALGIPTKKPVTKKDFNLMLSHVEKIHEATLLYCVLLVANRAHVPLSADQLKLSSETIEDWVKQTYERFCSGEAHQSELAQSFPAHKNFLLWIRDFATIVEANRAMKDVDYGRLMFMWQRWAVMSQGIGGMPHYSKHLPKLIVLLNYILPESLSELVLNTLLLSPTGRPGHFVTTDFYLEVQNYWLKYFFNHSGIGTNIKRLKEVFSNIISLVSSIIMICALDFLPLSSNISYNSSN
;
A
#
# COMPACT_ATOMS: atom_id res chain seq x y z
N MET A 1 10.84 -27.84 -3.30
CA MET A 1 10.15 -27.32 -4.48
C MET A 1 11.00 -27.66 -5.68
N LEU A 2 10.42 -28.41 -6.62
CA LEU A 2 11.03 -28.72 -7.92
C LEU A 2 10.34 -27.94 -9.05
N ALA A 3 9.10 -27.48 -8.83
CA ALA A 3 8.38 -26.63 -9.78
C ALA A 3 8.80 -25.15 -9.69
N SER A 4 8.68 -24.43 -10.81
CA SER A 4 8.94 -22.99 -10.88
C SER A 4 7.94 -22.21 -10.02
N ASP A 5 8.48 -21.22 -9.30
CA ASP A 5 7.78 -20.21 -8.50
C ASP A 5 6.73 -19.39 -9.29
N ASN A 6 6.82 -19.36 -10.62
CA ASN A 6 5.89 -18.65 -11.50
C ASN A 6 4.93 -19.57 -12.27
N SER A 7 4.61 -20.74 -11.71
CA SER A 7 3.75 -21.74 -12.36
C SER A 7 2.56 -22.18 -11.51
N ALA A 8 1.47 -22.55 -12.17
CA ALA A 8 0.28 -23.10 -11.50
C ALA A 8 0.62 -24.40 -10.72
N LEU A 9 1.53 -25.22 -11.26
CA LEU A 9 2.04 -26.40 -10.57
C LEU A 9 2.81 -26.03 -9.29
N GLY A 10 3.67 -25.02 -9.37
CA GLY A 10 4.43 -24.51 -8.22
C GLY A 10 3.53 -23.99 -7.09
N VAL A 11 2.48 -23.24 -7.43
CA VAL A 11 1.46 -22.83 -6.44
C VAL A 11 0.79 -24.05 -5.82
N GLY A 12 0.45 -25.07 -6.60
CA GLY A 12 -0.06 -26.35 -6.08
C GLY A 12 0.89 -27.02 -5.08
N GLU A 13 2.20 -27.03 -5.35
CA GLU A 13 3.21 -27.54 -4.42
C GLU A 13 3.28 -26.73 -3.11
N VAL A 14 3.07 -25.42 -3.17
CA VAL A 14 3.01 -24.56 -1.96
C VAL A 14 1.87 -24.99 -1.05
N PHE A 15 0.65 -25.16 -1.59
CA PHE A 15 -0.50 -25.62 -0.80
C PHE A 15 -0.25 -26.99 -0.16
N THR A 16 0.27 -27.94 -0.94
CA THR A 16 0.65 -29.25 -0.39
C THR A 16 1.65 -29.10 0.77
N GLY A 17 2.64 -28.22 0.63
CA GLY A 17 3.60 -27.93 1.68
C GLY A 17 3.01 -27.26 2.92
N VAL A 18 2.01 -26.38 2.76
CA VAL A 18 1.27 -25.74 3.86
C VAL A 18 0.44 -26.77 4.61
N ILE A 19 -0.33 -27.60 3.89
CA ILE A 19 -1.15 -28.67 4.49
C ILE A 19 -0.26 -29.61 5.30
N GLN A 20 0.86 -30.07 4.72
CA GLN A 20 1.82 -30.93 5.41
C GLN A 20 2.40 -30.29 6.69
N GLN A 21 2.67 -28.98 6.67
CA GLN A 21 3.22 -28.28 7.84
C GLN A 21 2.17 -27.96 8.90
N SER A 22 0.90 -27.82 8.50
CA SER A 22 -0.20 -27.54 9.43
C SER A 22 -0.59 -28.75 10.29
N GLY A 23 -0.22 -29.96 9.85
CA GLY A 23 -0.68 -31.21 10.47
C GLY A 23 -2.13 -31.57 10.17
N LEU A 24 -2.83 -30.77 9.36
CA LEU A 24 -4.20 -31.02 8.92
C LEU A 24 -4.23 -31.98 7.73
N THR A 25 -5.32 -32.74 7.62
CA THR A 25 -5.66 -33.46 6.39
C THR A 25 -6.07 -32.46 5.29
N PRO A 26 -5.95 -32.82 4.00
CA PRO A 26 -6.48 -32.00 2.92
C PRO A 26 -7.96 -31.66 3.09
N GLU A 27 -8.76 -32.63 3.57
CA GLU A 27 -10.19 -32.45 3.80
C GLU A 27 -10.46 -31.41 4.89
N GLU A 28 -9.75 -31.47 6.02
CA GLU A 28 -9.86 -30.49 7.11
C GLU A 28 -9.43 -29.10 6.64
N PHE A 29 -8.28 -29.00 5.95
CA PHE A 29 -7.80 -27.73 5.41
C PHE A 29 -8.79 -27.09 4.44
N HIS A 30 -9.38 -27.91 3.54
CA HIS A 30 -10.35 -27.46 2.55
C HIS A 30 -11.79 -27.33 3.08
N SER A 31 -12.03 -27.70 4.34
CA SER A 31 -13.30 -27.47 5.04
C SER A 31 -13.46 -26.02 5.49
N TRP A 32 -12.35 -25.27 5.62
CA TRP A 32 -12.34 -23.87 6.03
C TRP A 32 -12.10 -22.92 4.86
N LEU A 33 -12.53 -21.68 5.03
CA LEU A 33 -12.13 -20.60 4.13
C LEU A 33 -10.64 -20.27 4.34
N GLN A 34 -9.87 -20.23 3.27
CA GLN A 34 -8.44 -19.94 3.28
C GLN A 34 -8.19 -18.58 2.63
N ILE A 35 -7.99 -17.53 3.41
CA ILE A 35 -7.61 -16.21 2.87
C ILE A 35 -6.11 -16.21 2.63
N ILE A 36 -5.68 -15.89 1.42
CA ILE A 36 -4.27 -15.86 1.05
C ILE A 36 -3.93 -14.54 0.40
N GLU A 37 -3.06 -13.79 1.04
CA GLU A 37 -2.54 -12.54 0.50
C GLU A 37 -1.27 -12.79 -0.31
N GLY A 38 -1.13 -12.08 -1.43
CA GLY A 38 0.08 -12.12 -2.23
C GLY A 38 0.10 -11.03 -3.28
N ASP A 39 1.19 -10.98 -4.04
CA ASP A 39 1.23 -10.09 -5.20
C ASP A 39 0.16 -10.48 -6.24
N LEU A 40 -0.16 -9.54 -7.12
CA LEU A 40 -1.20 -9.76 -8.13
C LEU A 40 -0.82 -10.89 -9.12
N GLY A 41 0.47 -11.13 -9.33
CA GLY A 41 0.95 -12.23 -10.17
C GLY A 41 0.55 -13.58 -9.59
N SER A 42 0.77 -13.77 -8.30
CA SER A 42 0.41 -14.96 -7.52
C SER A 42 -1.09 -15.19 -7.54
N CYS A 43 -1.88 -14.14 -7.33
CA CYS A 43 -3.35 -14.22 -7.45
C CYS A 43 -3.80 -14.68 -8.84
N ASN A 44 -3.17 -14.18 -9.91
CA ASN A 44 -3.49 -14.58 -11.28
C ASN A 44 -3.10 -16.04 -11.58
N ILE A 45 -1.95 -16.49 -11.08
CA ILE A 45 -1.50 -17.88 -11.23
C ILE A 45 -2.47 -18.80 -10.49
N PHE A 46 -2.90 -18.41 -9.29
CA PHE A 46 -3.88 -19.14 -8.52
C PHE A 46 -5.24 -19.21 -9.24
N ASP A 47 -5.74 -18.09 -9.76
CA ASP A 47 -6.97 -18.08 -10.55
C ASP A 47 -6.87 -18.97 -11.80
N SER A 48 -5.69 -19.03 -12.42
CA SER A 48 -5.41 -19.93 -13.54
C SER A 48 -5.50 -21.40 -13.10
N LEU A 49 -4.88 -21.75 -11.96
CA LEU A 49 -4.96 -23.09 -11.38
C LEU A 49 -6.40 -23.49 -11.07
N ARG A 50 -7.17 -22.61 -10.41
CA ARG A 50 -8.60 -22.83 -10.15
C ARG A 50 -9.36 -23.13 -11.44
N ARG A 51 -9.17 -22.32 -12.49
CA ARG A 51 -9.84 -22.53 -13.79
C ARG A 51 -9.47 -23.86 -14.42
N GLN A 52 -8.21 -24.30 -14.33
CA GLN A 52 -7.78 -25.60 -14.85
C GLN A 52 -8.42 -26.78 -14.12
N ARG A 53 -8.72 -26.60 -12.83
CA ARG A 53 -9.39 -27.60 -12.00
C ARG A 53 -10.91 -27.49 -12.02
N THR A 54 -11.46 -26.49 -12.69
CA THR A 54 -12.91 -26.28 -12.80
C THR A 54 -13.41 -26.86 -14.13
N PRO A 55 -14.45 -27.72 -14.15
CA PRO A 55 -15.22 -28.18 -13.00
C PRO A 55 -14.58 -29.40 -12.32
N ALA A 56 -14.44 -29.36 -10.99
CA ALA A 56 -14.14 -30.53 -10.18
C ALA A 56 -15.05 -30.55 -8.96
N ALA A 57 -15.37 -31.77 -8.49
CA ALA A 57 -16.18 -31.95 -7.29
C ALA A 57 -15.32 -31.78 -6.03
N GLY A 58 -15.82 -30.97 -5.09
CA GLY A 58 -15.22 -30.75 -3.78
C GLY A 58 -14.13 -29.69 -3.74
N ASN A 59 -14.07 -28.97 -2.61
CA ASN A 59 -13.17 -27.83 -2.36
C ASN A 59 -11.69 -28.17 -2.54
N HIS A 60 -11.27 -29.39 -2.17
CA HIS A 60 -9.89 -29.84 -2.30
C HIS A 60 -9.42 -29.93 -3.76
N ASN A 61 -10.35 -30.20 -4.70
CA ASN A 61 -10.04 -30.28 -6.11
C ASN A 61 -10.21 -28.93 -6.79
N ASN A 62 -11.31 -28.22 -6.58
CA ASN A 62 -11.58 -26.97 -7.31
C ASN A 62 -10.93 -25.72 -6.70
N LEU A 63 -10.50 -25.78 -5.43
CA LEU A 63 -9.92 -24.66 -4.66
C LEU A 63 -10.89 -23.48 -4.45
N ASP A 64 -12.20 -23.70 -4.46
CA ASP A 64 -13.20 -22.64 -4.28
C ASP A 64 -13.20 -22.04 -2.87
N ASN A 65 -12.75 -22.81 -1.88
CA ASN A 65 -12.62 -22.37 -0.48
C ASN A 65 -11.42 -21.44 -0.23
N VAL A 66 -10.61 -21.14 -1.24
CA VAL A 66 -9.45 -20.25 -1.09
C VAL A 66 -9.80 -18.86 -1.61
N LEU A 67 -9.56 -17.81 -0.86
CA LEU A 67 -9.77 -16.44 -1.29
C LEU A 67 -8.43 -15.73 -1.49
N PRO A 68 -7.92 -15.63 -2.75
CA PRO A 68 -6.71 -14.87 -3.04
C PRO A 68 -7.01 -13.37 -2.96
N ILE A 69 -6.26 -12.64 -2.14
CA ILE A 69 -6.36 -11.19 -1.96
C ILE A 69 -5.07 -10.54 -2.45
N PRO A 70 -5.13 -9.60 -3.41
CA PRO A 70 -3.94 -8.88 -3.84
C PRO A 70 -3.47 -7.95 -2.72
N GLY A 71 -2.17 -7.97 -2.47
CA GLY A 71 -1.56 -7.19 -1.39
C GLY A 71 -1.75 -5.68 -1.53
N ALA A 72 -1.98 -5.03 -0.40
CA ALA A 72 -2.28 -3.60 -0.35
C ALA A 72 -1.07 -2.75 -0.74
N ALA A 73 0.17 -3.13 -0.35
CA ALA A 73 1.35 -2.37 -0.78
C ALA A 73 1.59 -2.52 -2.26
N HIS A 74 1.47 -3.72 -2.83
CA HIS A 74 1.63 -3.91 -4.27
C HIS A 74 0.59 -3.09 -5.07
N THR A 75 -0.64 -2.98 -4.57
CA THR A 75 -1.66 -2.10 -5.13
C THR A 75 -1.22 -0.64 -5.08
N LEU A 76 -0.83 -0.13 -3.90
CA LEU A 76 -0.32 1.23 -3.70
C LEU A 76 0.87 1.51 -4.63
N TRP A 77 1.88 0.64 -4.64
CA TRP A 77 3.11 0.81 -5.38
C TRP A 77 2.91 0.86 -6.89
N ASN A 78 2.15 -0.07 -7.46
CA ASN A 78 1.97 -0.13 -8.91
C ASN A 78 1.08 1.02 -9.41
N LEU A 79 0.03 1.40 -8.67
CA LEU A 79 -0.80 2.57 -9.03
C LEU A 79 -0.03 3.87 -8.86
N SER A 80 0.68 4.04 -7.74
CA SER A 80 1.51 5.22 -7.51
C SER A 80 2.58 5.38 -8.56
N GLN A 81 3.24 4.29 -8.97
CA GLN A 81 4.24 4.33 -10.03
C GLN A 81 3.62 4.77 -11.35
N ALA A 82 2.46 4.21 -11.72
CA ALA A 82 1.82 4.53 -12.99
C ALA A 82 1.36 5.99 -13.04
N ILE A 83 0.74 6.49 -11.96
CA ILE A 83 0.36 7.91 -11.80
C ILE A 83 1.60 8.81 -11.84
N PHE A 84 2.64 8.46 -11.09
CA PHE A 84 3.86 9.25 -11.01
C PHE A 84 4.57 9.34 -12.36
N LEU A 85 4.65 8.23 -13.10
CA LEU A 85 5.23 8.20 -14.44
C LEU A 85 4.38 8.98 -15.46
N GLY A 86 3.05 8.99 -15.31
CA GLY A 86 2.15 9.83 -16.11
C GLY A 86 2.44 11.33 -15.93
N HIS A 87 2.79 11.74 -14.71
CA HIS A 87 3.17 13.12 -14.38
C HIS A 87 4.68 13.40 -14.48
N TRP A 88 5.52 12.40 -14.74
CA TRP A 88 6.97 12.56 -14.86
C TRP A 88 7.36 13.41 -16.06
N ARG A 89 6.69 13.25 -17.20
CA ARG A 89 6.95 13.95 -18.48
C ARG A 89 8.39 13.80 -19.02
N ASN A 90 8.95 14.83 -19.69
CA ASN A 90 10.19 14.73 -20.47
C ASN A 90 11.26 15.76 -20.07
N GLU A 91 12.31 15.26 -19.44
CA GLU A 91 13.49 16.01 -18.99
C GLU A 91 14.28 16.68 -20.12
N LYS A 92 14.14 16.22 -21.37
CA LYS A 92 14.84 16.79 -22.54
C LYS A 92 14.22 18.09 -23.03
N TYR A 93 13.01 18.43 -22.59
CA TYR A 93 12.32 19.65 -23.00
C TYR A 93 12.36 20.69 -21.89
N ALA A 94 13.12 21.77 -22.09
CA ALA A 94 13.31 22.81 -21.07
C ALA A 94 12.03 23.54 -20.63
N ARG A 95 10.96 23.50 -21.44
CA ARG A 95 9.64 24.06 -21.11
C ARG A 95 8.72 23.07 -20.42
N ASP A 96 9.16 21.83 -20.25
CA ASP A 96 8.40 20.83 -19.53
C ASP A 96 8.34 21.16 -18.03
N THR A 97 7.16 20.98 -17.45
CA THR A 97 6.85 21.27 -16.04
C THR A 97 6.49 20.00 -15.27
N GLY A 98 6.99 18.84 -15.71
CA GLY A 98 6.74 17.54 -15.08
C GLY A 98 7.37 17.38 -13.70
N ALA A 99 7.05 16.27 -13.04
CA ALA A 99 7.47 15.97 -11.67
C ALA A 99 8.99 16.03 -11.45
N TRP A 100 9.77 15.69 -12.47
CA TRP A 100 11.23 15.79 -12.45
C TRP A 100 11.73 17.20 -12.12
N ARG A 101 11.02 18.25 -12.56
CA ARG A 101 11.44 19.64 -12.39
C ARG A 101 11.26 20.11 -10.95
N THR A 102 10.18 19.70 -10.30
CA THR A 102 9.97 19.96 -8.87
C THR A 102 11.04 19.26 -8.04
N LEU A 103 11.37 18.00 -8.35
CA LEU A 103 12.45 17.28 -7.67
C LEU A 103 13.80 17.96 -7.84
N HIS A 104 14.13 18.38 -9.07
CA HIS A 104 15.35 19.13 -9.34
C HIS A 104 15.41 20.44 -8.55
N ALA A 105 14.30 21.19 -8.46
CA ALA A 105 14.21 22.42 -7.67
C ALA A 105 14.39 22.17 -6.16
N LEU A 106 13.98 20.99 -5.67
CA LEU A 106 14.19 20.55 -4.30
C LEU A 106 15.61 19.99 -4.05
N GLY A 107 16.50 20.00 -5.05
CA GLY A 107 17.86 19.46 -4.93
C GLY A 107 17.92 17.93 -4.88
N ILE A 108 16.85 17.23 -5.29
CA ILE A 108 16.77 15.77 -5.26
C ILE A 108 17.29 15.22 -6.60
N PRO A 109 18.32 14.35 -6.61
CA PRO A 109 18.90 13.82 -7.84
C PRO A 109 17.85 13.12 -8.71
N THR A 110 17.71 13.58 -9.95
CA THR A 110 16.66 13.12 -10.86
C THR A 110 17.12 11.92 -11.67
N LYS A 111 16.62 10.73 -11.32
CA LYS A 111 16.54 9.61 -12.26
C LYS A 111 15.08 9.21 -12.36
N LYS A 112 14.57 9.14 -13.60
CA LYS A 112 13.22 8.62 -13.84
C LYS A 112 13.06 7.26 -13.14
N PRO A 113 12.01 7.06 -12.32
CA PRO A 113 11.81 5.84 -11.54
C PRO A 113 11.27 4.71 -12.43
N VAL A 114 12.00 4.39 -13.49
CA VAL A 114 11.65 3.33 -14.45
C VAL A 114 11.87 1.93 -13.89
N THR A 115 12.70 1.78 -12.85
CA THR A 115 12.98 0.48 -12.23
C THR A 115 12.20 0.31 -10.93
N LYS A 116 11.52 -0.84 -10.77
CA LYS A 116 10.85 -1.29 -9.54
C LYS A 116 11.86 -1.67 -8.44
N LYS A 117 12.71 -0.73 -8.03
CA LYS A 117 13.79 -0.97 -7.06
C LYS A 117 13.52 -0.36 -5.70
N ASP A 118 12.90 0.82 -5.66
CA ASP A 118 12.69 1.53 -4.40
C ASP A 118 11.34 2.28 -4.39
N PHE A 119 10.28 1.56 -4.03
CA PHE A 119 8.94 2.13 -3.92
C PHE A 119 8.81 3.11 -2.75
N ASN A 120 9.58 2.91 -1.67
CA ASN A 120 9.57 3.82 -0.52
C ASN A 120 10.14 5.19 -0.91
N LEU A 121 11.25 5.20 -1.64
CA LEU A 121 11.82 6.42 -2.18
C LEU A 121 10.84 7.11 -3.12
N MET A 122 10.19 6.36 -4.02
CA MET A 122 9.17 6.89 -4.93
C MET A 122 8.01 7.56 -4.17
N LEU A 123 7.43 6.89 -3.17
CA LEU A 123 6.35 7.46 -2.36
C LEU A 123 6.80 8.74 -1.63
N SER A 124 8.01 8.74 -1.10
CA SER A 124 8.60 9.95 -0.49
C SER A 124 8.75 11.11 -1.47
N HIS A 125 9.10 10.81 -2.74
CA HIS A 125 9.20 11.84 -3.78
C HIS A 125 7.83 12.41 -4.13
N VAL A 126 6.82 11.55 -4.29
CA VAL A 126 5.44 11.96 -4.56
C VAL A 126 4.93 12.89 -3.46
N GLU A 127 5.14 12.51 -2.19
CA GLU A 127 4.72 13.32 -1.03
C GLU A 127 5.41 14.69 -1.01
N LYS A 128 6.75 14.74 -1.13
CA LYS A 128 7.50 16.01 -1.17
C LYS A 128 7.06 16.94 -2.29
N ILE A 129 6.81 16.37 -3.47
CA ILE A 129 6.32 17.14 -4.61
C ILE A 129 4.92 17.68 -4.33
N HIS A 130 4.03 16.86 -3.77
CA HIS A 130 2.66 17.25 -3.47
C HIS A 130 2.63 18.38 -2.43
N GLU A 131 3.39 18.25 -1.35
CA GLU A 131 3.50 19.26 -0.29
C GLU A 131 4.08 20.58 -0.80
N ALA A 132 5.18 20.52 -1.58
CA ALA A 132 5.76 21.72 -2.19
C ALA A 132 4.77 22.42 -3.13
N THR A 133 3.96 21.65 -3.86
CA THR A 133 2.93 22.18 -4.77
C THR A 133 1.80 22.86 -4.01
N LEU A 134 1.30 22.24 -2.94
CA LEU A 134 0.26 22.83 -2.10
C LEU A 134 0.76 24.10 -1.40
N LEU A 135 2.00 24.09 -0.89
CA LEU A 135 2.62 25.28 -0.32
C LEU A 135 2.68 26.42 -1.34
N TYR A 136 3.07 26.13 -2.58
CA TYR A 136 3.05 27.12 -3.65
C TYR A 136 1.63 27.68 -3.91
N CYS A 137 0.61 26.83 -3.94
CA CYS A 137 -0.79 27.26 -4.07
C CYS A 137 -1.24 28.19 -2.91
N VAL A 138 -0.90 27.84 -1.67
CA VAL A 138 -1.17 28.70 -0.50
C VAL A 138 -0.47 30.05 -0.63
N LEU A 139 0.80 30.06 -1.04
CA LEU A 139 1.55 31.30 -1.26
C LEU A 139 0.96 32.14 -2.40
N LEU A 140 0.36 31.54 -3.43
CA LEU A 140 -0.35 32.27 -4.48
C LEU A 140 -1.63 32.94 -3.96
N VAL A 141 -2.42 32.23 -3.13
CA VAL A 141 -3.62 32.78 -2.47
C VAL A 141 -3.25 33.92 -1.52
N ALA A 142 -2.19 33.73 -0.74
CA ALA A 142 -1.67 34.74 0.17
C ALA A 142 -1.02 35.94 -0.54
N ASN A 143 -0.87 35.91 -1.87
CA ASN A 143 -0.08 36.85 -2.66
C ASN A 143 1.37 37.01 -2.15
N ARG A 144 2.00 35.89 -1.77
CA ARG A 144 3.37 35.83 -1.22
C ARG A 144 4.33 34.97 -2.03
N ALA A 145 3.90 34.41 -3.17
CA ALA A 145 4.78 33.58 -4.00
C ALA A 145 6.04 34.30 -4.54
N HIS A 146 6.04 35.63 -4.53
CA HIS A 146 7.20 36.46 -4.91
C HIS A 146 8.14 36.76 -3.72
N VAL A 147 7.74 36.44 -2.50
CA VAL A 147 8.51 36.71 -1.28
C VAL A 147 9.41 35.51 -1.00
N PRO A 148 10.73 35.69 -0.83
CA PRO A 148 11.63 34.62 -0.43
C PRO A 148 11.20 33.99 0.91
N LEU A 149 11.30 32.67 1.01
CA LEU A 149 11.05 31.96 2.27
C LEU A 149 12.14 32.33 3.28
N SER A 150 11.73 32.79 4.47
CA SER A 150 12.61 33.03 5.62
C SER A 150 12.69 31.79 6.51
N ALA A 151 13.79 31.68 7.26
CA ALA A 151 13.88 30.70 8.35
C ALA A 151 12.89 31.02 9.49
N ASP A 152 12.55 32.30 9.66
CA ASP A 152 11.57 32.75 10.64
C ASP A 152 10.15 32.30 10.25
N GLN A 153 9.43 31.77 11.23
CA GLN A 153 8.04 31.35 11.06
C GLN A 153 7.14 32.57 10.84
N LEU A 154 6.29 32.48 9.81
CA LEU A 154 5.26 33.49 9.57
C LEU A 154 4.18 33.38 10.66
N LYS A 155 4.04 34.43 11.46
CA LYS A 155 2.99 34.51 12.48
C LYS A 155 1.67 34.89 11.82
N LEU A 156 0.70 33.99 11.88
CA LEU A 156 -0.65 34.17 11.35
C LEU A 156 -1.68 33.85 12.45
N SER A 157 -2.85 34.49 12.40
CA SER A 157 -3.99 34.05 13.20
C SER A 157 -4.59 32.77 12.63
N SER A 158 -5.28 31.99 13.46
CA SER A 158 -6.00 30.79 13.00
C SER A 158 -7.03 31.13 11.92
N GLU A 159 -7.74 32.25 12.06
CA GLU A 159 -8.71 32.73 11.06
C GLU A 159 -8.05 32.97 9.69
N THR A 160 -6.87 33.57 9.65
CA THR A 160 -6.12 33.76 8.39
C THR A 160 -5.68 32.43 7.79
N ILE A 161 -5.25 31.48 8.62
CA ILE A 161 -4.85 30.14 8.14
C ILE A 161 -6.06 29.42 7.53
N GLU A 162 -7.20 29.41 8.22
CA GLU A 162 -8.43 28.77 7.75
C GLU A 162 -8.91 29.39 6.44
N ASP A 163 -8.90 30.72 6.34
CA ASP A 163 -9.24 31.45 5.12
C ASP A 163 -8.31 31.08 3.95
N TRP A 164 -6.99 31.06 4.17
CA TRP A 164 -6.03 30.68 3.12
C TRP A 164 -6.21 29.24 2.68
N VAL A 165 -6.48 28.32 3.61
CA VAL A 165 -6.73 26.91 3.30
C VAL A 165 -8.00 26.77 2.47
N LYS A 166 -9.09 27.43 2.88
CA LYS A 166 -10.37 27.41 2.16
C LYS A 166 -10.24 27.95 0.73
N GLN A 167 -9.64 29.13 0.58
CA GLN A 167 -9.42 29.74 -0.74
C GLN A 167 -8.48 28.88 -1.60
N THR A 168 -7.46 28.26 -1.01
CA THR A 168 -6.58 27.32 -1.73
C THR A 168 -7.36 26.12 -2.25
N TYR A 169 -8.22 25.53 -1.42
CA TYR A 169 -9.08 24.42 -1.82
C TYR A 169 -10.03 24.82 -2.95
N GLU A 170 -10.77 25.92 -2.78
CA GLU A 170 -11.73 26.42 -3.77
C GLU A 170 -11.07 26.72 -5.11
N ARG A 171 -9.86 27.27 -5.10
CA ARG A 171 -9.15 27.68 -6.32
C ARG A 171 -8.41 26.56 -7.04
N PHE A 172 -7.93 25.53 -6.32
CA PHE A 172 -7.01 24.54 -6.90
C PHE A 172 -7.41 23.07 -6.71
N CYS A 173 -8.26 22.75 -5.73
CA CYS A 173 -8.56 21.36 -5.35
C CYS A 173 -10.03 20.97 -5.54
N SER A 174 -10.92 21.94 -5.65
CA SER A 174 -12.37 21.75 -5.79
C SER A 174 -12.77 21.19 -7.16
N GLY A 175 -13.94 20.56 -7.25
CA GLY A 175 -14.50 20.12 -8.53
C GLY A 175 -14.75 21.29 -9.48
N GLU A 176 -15.17 22.43 -8.92
CA GLU A 176 -15.40 23.70 -9.59
C GLU A 176 -14.10 24.25 -10.21
N ALA A 177 -12.98 24.17 -9.50
CA ALA A 177 -11.67 24.58 -10.04
C ALA A 177 -11.33 23.80 -11.31
N HIS A 178 -11.59 22.49 -11.33
CA HIS A 178 -11.39 21.64 -12.49
C HIS A 178 -12.34 21.92 -13.66
N GLN A 179 -13.50 22.53 -13.39
CA GLN A 179 -14.51 22.90 -14.39
C GLN A 179 -14.45 24.37 -14.81
N SER A 180 -13.59 25.17 -14.16
CA SER A 180 -13.44 26.61 -14.41
C SER A 180 -13.04 26.92 -15.86
N GLU A 181 -13.39 28.12 -16.32
CA GLU A 181 -12.97 28.61 -17.64
C GLU A 181 -11.45 28.53 -17.81
N LEU A 182 -10.68 28.84 -16.75
CA LEU A 182 -9.22 28.76 -16.78
C LEU A 182 -8.74 27.32 -17.04
N ALA A 183 -9.35 26.33 -16.39
CA ALA A 183 -9.03 24.92 -16.62
C ALA A 183 -9.46 24.43 -18.01
N GLN A 184 -10.55 24.96 -18.58
CA GLN A 184 -11.00 24.56 -19.92
C GLN A 184 -10.15 25.23 -21.02
N SER A 185 -9.77 26.48 -20.82
CA SER A 185 -9.04 27.29 -21.82
C SER A 185 -7.53 27.06 -21.81
N PHE A 186 -6.94 26.67 -20.67
CA PHE A 186 -5.49 26.53 -20.52
C PHE A 186 -5.08 25.11 -20.11
N PRO A 187 -4.61 24.28 -21.07
CA PRO A 187 -4.20 22.90 -20.79
C PRO A 187 -3.11 22.77 -19.72
N ALA A 188 -2.20 23.75 -19.63
CA ALA A 188 -1.16 23.76 -18.60
C ALA A 188 -1.76 23.89 -17.19
N HIS A 189 -2.77 24.75 -17.02
CA HIS A 189 -3.48 24.91 -15.76
C HIS A 189 -4.28 23.64 -15.42
N LYS A 190 -5.02 23.09 -16.37
CA LYS A 190 -5.75 21.82 -16.17
C LYS A 190 -4.84 20.68 -15.71
N ASN A 191 -3.69 20.54 -16.35
CA ASN A 191 -2.70 19.52 -16.00
C ASN A 191 -2.15 19.73 -14.58
N PHE A 192 -1.93 20.99 -14.17
CA PHE A 192 -1.50 21.32 -12.81
C PHE A 192 -2.55 20.90 -11.77
N LEU A 193 -3.83 21.16 -12.00
CA LEU A 193 -4.91 20.71 -11.12
C LEU A 193 -5.00 19.17 -11.06
N LEU A 194 -4.91 18.51 -12.21
CA LEU A 194 -4.94 17.04 -12.29
C LEU A 194 -3.80 16.39 -11.51
N TRP A 195 -2.61 16.97 -11.57
CA TRP A 195 -1.47 16.54 -10.76
C TRP A 195 -1.79 16.63 -9.27
N ILE A 196 -2.25 17.79 -8.78
CA ILE A 196 -2.58 17.98 -7.36
C ILE A 196 -3.55 16.88 -6.90
N ARG A 197 -4.63 16.68 -7.65
CA ARG A 197 -5.63 15.63 -7.39
C ARG A 197 -4.99 14.23 -7.37
N ASP A 198 -4.27 13.87 -8.42
CA ASP A 198 -3.77 12.50 -8.57
C ASP A 198 -2.74 12.14 -7.50
N PHE A 199 -1.85 13.07 -7.15
CA PHE A 199 -0.86 12.85 -6.08
C PHE A 199 -1.52 12.84 -4.70
N ALA A 200 -2.58 13.64 -4.49
CA ALA A 200 -3.36 13.57 -3.26
C ALA A 200 -3.92 12.16 -3.02
N THR A 201 -4.35 11.45 -4.07
CA THR A 201 -4.86 10.07 -3.90
C THR A 201 -3.79 9.10 -3.41
N ILE A 202 -2.54 9.27 -3.83
CA ILE A 202 -1.41 8.45 -3.37
C ILE A 202 -1.07 8.73 -1.92
N VAL A 203 -0.93 10.01 -1.57
CA VAL A 203 -0.61 10.45 -0.22
C VAL A 203 -1.71 10.01 0.76
N GLU A 204 -2.97 10.19 0.38
CA GLU A 204 -4.12 9.81 1.18
C GLU A 204 -4.22 8.30 1.40
N ALA A 205 -4.07 7.49 0.34
CA ALA A 205 -4.09 6.04 0.48
C ALA A 205 -2.96 5.53 1.39
N ASN A 206 -1.75 6.10 1.27
CA ASN A 206 -0.63 5.74 2.14
C ASN A 206 -0.86 6.14 3.61
N ARG A 207 -1.47 7.32 3.85
CA ARG A 207 -1.82 7.77 5.21
C ARG A 207 -2.94 6.92 5.80
N ALA A 208 -4.00 6.63 5.04
CA ALA A 208 -5.08 5.76 5.45
C ALA A 208 -4.59 4.36 5.87
N MET A 209 -3.62 3.78 5.15
CA MET A 209 -3.00 2.51 5.55
C MET A 209 -2.26 2.60 6.88
N LYS A 210 -1.54 3.71 7.14
CA LYS A 210 -0.82 3.92 8.41
C LYS A 210 -1.77 4.12 9.60
N ASP A 211 -2.92 4.72 9.34
CA ASP A 211 -3.97 5.01 10.32
C ASP A 211 -4.97 3.85 10.50
N VAL A 212 -4.89 2.79 9.68
CA VAL A 212 -5.86 1.69 9.62
C VAL A 212 -7.28 2.17 9.31
N ASP A 213 -7.38 3.24 8.52
CA ASP A 213 -8.68 3.76 8.10
C ASP A 213 -9.11 3.09 6.79
N TYR A 214 -9.81 1.97 6.92
CA TYR A 214 -10.33 1.21 5.78
C TYR A 214 -11.35 2.01 4.97
N GLY A 215 -12.07 2.95 5.58
CA GLY A 215 -13.04 3.80 4.88
C GLY A 215 -12.35 4.74 3.90
N ARG A 216 -11.34 5.49 4.38
CA ARG A 216 -10.50 6.36 3.56
C ARG A 216 -9.76 5.56 2.49
N LEU A 217 -9.22 4.39 2.85
CA LEU A 217 -8.53 3.52 1.90
C LEU A 217 -9.45 3.01 0.78
N MET A 218 -10.64 2.51 1.14
CA MET A 218 -11.63 2.02 0.18
C MET A 218 -12.10 3.14 -0.75
N PHE A 219 -12.30 4.34 -0.22
CA PHE A 219 -12.64 5.51 -1.01
C PHE A 219 -11.54 5.83 -2.06
N MET A 220 -10.25 5.76 -1.69
CA MET A 220 -9.15 5.92 -2.64
C MET A 220 -9.10 4.79 -3.68
N TRP A 221 -9.31 3.54 -3.26
CA TRP A 221 -9.34 2.40 -4.16
C TRP A 221 -10.46 2.49 -5.20
N GLN A 222 -11.64 3.00 -4.84
CA GLN A 222 -12.73 3.26 -5.78
C GLN A 222 -12.33 4.30 -6.84
N ARG A 223 -11.59 5.35 -6.46
CA ARG A 223 -11.06 6.32 -7.43
C ARG A 223 -10.04 5.67 -8.36
N TRP A 224 -9.13 4.87 -7.80
CA TRP A 224 -8.13 4.14 -8.59
C TRP A 224 -8.72 3.07 -9.50
N ALA A 225 -9.82 2.44 -9.13
CA ALA A 225 -10.54 1.49 -9.98
C ALA A 225 -11.00 2.14 -11.30
N VAL A 226 -11.38 3.43 -11.26
CA VAL A 226 -11.73 4.23 -12.44
C VAL A 226 -10.46 4.75 -13.13
N MET A 227 -9.53 5.37 -12.38
CA MET A 227 -8.31 5.96 -12.96
C MET A 227 -7.47 4.93 -13.72
N SER A 228 -7.33 3.71 -13.18
CA SER A 228 -6.56 2.63 -13.79
C SER A 228 -7.12 2.13 -15.12
N GLN A 229 -8.39 2.40 -15.45
CA GLN A 229 -8.92 2.12 -16.80
C GLN A 229 -8.30 3.04 -17.86
N GLY A 230 -8.00 4.29 -17.48
CA GLY A 230 -7.41 5.29 -18.37
C GLY A 230 -5.88 5.28 -18.39
N ILE A 231 -5.24 4.74 -17.34
CA ILE A 231 -3.77 4.65 -17.28
C ILE A 231 -3.29 3.44 -18.10
N GLY A 232 -2.60 3.71 -19.21
CA GLY A 232 -1.99 2.66 -20.03
C GLY A 232 -0.97 1.83 -19.26
N GLY A 233 -0.88 0.53 -19.59
CA GLY A 233 0.12 -0.37 -19.00
C GLY A 233 -0.26 -1.04 -17.68
N MET A 234 -1.55 -0.99 -17.28
CA MET A 234 -2.04 -1.61 -16.03
C MET A 234 -3.15 -2.68 -16.23
N PRO A 235 -3.06 -3.60 -17.21
CA PRO A 235 -4.19 -4.47 -17.58
C PRO A 235 -4.65 -5.44 -16.46
N HIS A 236 -3.78 -5.75 -15.50
CA HIS A 236 -4.12 -6.63 -14.39
C HIS A 236 -4.81 -5.87 -13.25
N TYR A 237 -4.21 -4.76 -12.79
CA TYR A 237 -4.75 -3.96 -11.69
C TYR A 237 -6.07 -3.28 -12.07
N SER A 238 -6.23 -2.86 -13.33
CA SER A 238 -7.49 -2.28 -13.82
C SER A 238 -8.65 -3.29 -13.81
N LYS A 239 -8.38 -4.60 -13.83
CA LYS A 239 -9.41 -5.64 -13.73
C LYS A 239 -9.62 -6.12 -12.30
N HIS A 240 -8.55 -6.26 -11.53
CA HIS A 240 -8.61 -6.85 -10.20
C HIS A 240 -9.10 -5.89 -9.12
N LEU A 241 -8.66 -4.63 -9.13
CA LEU A 241 -9.05 -3.68 -8.10
C LEU A 241 -10.58 -3.45 -8.07
N PRO A 242 -11.28 -3.23 -9.20
CA PRO A 242 -12.75 -3.13 -9.19
C PRO A 242 -13.42 -4.42 -8.69
N LYS A 243 -12.89 -5.60 -9.02
CA LYS A 243 -13.44 -6.88 -8.54
C LYS A 243 -13.30 -7.02 -7.04
N LEU A 244 -12.15 -6.67 -6.47
CA LEU A 244 -11.93 -6.70 -5.04
C LEU A 244 -12.87 -5.75 -4.30
N ILE A 245 -13.05 -4.54 -4.82
CA ILE A 245 -13.99 -3.55 -4.25
C ILE A 245 -15.42 -4.09 -4.27
N VAL A 246 -15.85 -4.71 -5.38
CA VAL A 246 -17.19 -5.29 -5.47
C VAL A 246 -17.36 -6.47 -4.52
N LEU A 247 -16.33 -7.32 -4.43
CA LEU A 247 -16.31 -8.47 -3.53
C LEU A 247 -16.51 -8.02 -2.07
N LEU A 248 -15.72 -7.04 -1.62
CA LEU A 248 -15.74 -6.56 -0.24
C LEU A 248 -17.01 -5.78 0.11
N ASN A 249 -17.54 -4.96 -0.80
CA ASN A 249 -18.68 -4.08 -0.48
C ASN A 249 -20.05 -4.70 -0.73
N TYR A 250 -20.15 -5.71 -1.61
CA TYR A 250 -21.45 -6.19 -2.08
C TYR A 250 -21.64 -7.71 -2.10
N ILE A 251 -20.56 -8.50 -2.09
CA ILE A 251 -20.66 -9.96 -2.24
C ILE A 251 -20.43 -10.68 -0.91
N LEU A 252 -19.36 -10.34 -0.20
CA LEU A 252 -19.04 -10.99 1.07
C LEU A 252 -19.97 -10.49 2.19
N PRO A 253 -20.35 -11.36 3.13
CA PRO A 253 -20.95 -10.92 4.39
C PRO A 253 -20.03 -9.93 5.11
N GLU A 254 -20.60 -8.96 5.81
CA GLU A 254 -19.88 -7.89 6.52
C GLU A 254 -18.73 -8.42 7.39
N SER A 255 -19.00 -9.43 8.22
CA SER A 255 -17.98 -10.05 9.09
C SER A 255 -16.80 -10.65 8.32
N LEU A 256 -17.03 -11.13 7.10
CA LEU A 256 -15.97 -11.70 6.27
C LEU A 256 -15.21 -10.60 5.51
N SER A 257 -15.89 -9.54 5.09
CA SER A 257 -15.22 -8.35 4.56
C SER A 257 -14.31 -7.70 5.59
N GLU A 258 -14.77 -7.57 6.84
CA GLU A 258 -13.97 -7.09 7.96
C GLU A 258 -12.76 -7.99 8.20
N LEU A 259 -12.95 -9.31 8.17
CA LEU A 259 -11.84 -10.26 8.30
C LEU A 259 -10.79 -10.03 7.22
N VAL A 260 -11.20 -9.91 5.95
CA VAL A 260 -10.28 -9.64 4.83
C VAL A 260 -9.57 -8.29 4.99
N LEU A 261 -10.28 -7.23 5.39
CA LEU A 261 -9.67 -5.92 5.63
C LEU A 261 -8.63 -5.97 6.75
N ASN A 262 -8.94 -6.70 7.83
CA ASN A 262 -8.04 -6.91 8.96
C ASN A 262 -6.80 -7.76 8.59
N THR A 263 -6.82 -8.52 7.49
CA THR A 263 -5.59 -9.19 7.01
C THR A 263 -4.67 -8.27 6.23
N LEU A 264 -5.15 -7.16 5.66
CA LEU A 264 -4.36 -6.29 4.77
C LEU A 264 -3.30 -5.47 5.50
N LEU A 265 -3.56 -5.12 6.77
CA LEU A 265 -2.75 -4.17 7.54
C LEU A 265 -2.36 -4.79 8.87
N LEU A 266 -1.12 -4.57 9.29
CA LEU A 266 -0.62 -5.00 10.60
C LEU A 266 0.28 -3.92 11.20
N SER A 267 0.39 -3.89 12.52
CA SER A 267 1.33 -3.00 13.22
C SER A 267 2.49 -3.82 13.79
N PRO A 268 3.69 -3.76 13.19
CA PRO A 268 4.84 -4.51 13.69
C PRO A 268 5.29 -4.05 15.09
N THR A 269 4.97 -2.79 15.45
CA THR A 269 5.43 -2.16 16.69
C THR A 269 4.31 -1.90 17.70
N GLY A 270 3.04 -2.14 17.33
CA GLY A 270 1.87 -1.77 18.11
C GLY A 270 1.61 -0.26 18.22
N ARG A 271 2.42 0.60 17.57
CA ARG A 271 2.29 2.06 17.67
C ARG A 271 1.19 2.60 16.75
N PRO A 272 0.34 3.53 17.22
CA PRO A 272 -0.60 4.25 16.37
C PRO A 272 0.12 4.98 15.23
N GLY A 273 -0.49 5.04 14.04
CA GLY A 273 0.06 5.72 12.86
C GLY A 273 1.29 5.04 12.22
N HIS A 274 1.64 3.83 12.67
CA HIS A 274 2.81 3.06 12.19
C HIS A 274 2.40 1.70 11.63
N PHE A 275 1.15 1.55 11.21
CA PHE A 275 0.72 0.35 10.50
C PHE A 275 1.38 0.28 9.14
N VAL A 276 1.60 -0.96 8.70
CA VAL A 276 2.11 -1.29 7.38
C VAL A 276 1.23 -2.36 6.76
N THR A 277 1.31 -2.51 5.45
CA THR A 277 0.60 -3.60 4.79
C THR A 277 1.28 -4.93 5.06
N THR A 278 0.49 -6.00 5.12
CA THR A 278 0.96 -7.35 5.40
C THR A 278 1.95 -7.84 4.34
N ASP A 279 1.63 -7.62 3.06
CA ASP A 279 2.54 -7.93 1.96
C ASP A 279 3.86 -7.13 2.00
N PHE A 280 3.87 -5.87 2.47
CA PHE A 280 5.12 -5.13 2.67
C PHE A 280 5.95 -5.73 3.81
N TYR A 281 5.31 -6.07 4.92
CA TYR A 281 6.02 -6.71 6.03
C TYR A 281 6.63 -8.05 5.62
N LEU A 282 5.91 -8.82 4.78
CA LEU A 282 6.43 -10.04 4.17
C LEU A 282 7.66 -9.77 3.29
N GLU A 283 7.68 -8.70 2.50
CA GLU A 283 8.87 -8.30 1.73
C GLU A 283 10.07 -7.96 2.62
N VAL A 284 9.84 -7.32 3.77
CA VAL A 284 10.90 -7.09 4.77
C VAL A 284 11.44 -8.41 5.30
N GLN A 285 10.58 -9.37 5.65
CA GLN A 285 11.03 -10.70 6.09
C GLN A 285 11.81 -11.43 4.99
N ASN A 286 11.31 -11.36 3.74
CA ASN A 286 11.99 -11.93 2.57
C ASN A 286 13.37 -11.30 2.34
N TYR A 287 13.52 -9.99 2.56
CA TYR A 287 14.80 -9.31 2.48
C TYR A 287 15.81 -9.90 3.48
N TRP A 288 15.44 -10.03 4.75
CA TRP A 288 16.29 -10.64 5.77
C TRP A 288 16.70 -12.06 5.40
N LEU A 289 15.73 -12.88 4.96
CA LEU A 289 15.98 -14.26 4.54
C LEU A 289 16.95 -14.34 3.35
N LYS A 290 16.72 -13.56 2.30
CA LYS A 290 17.51 -13.63 1.06
C LYS A 290 18.90 -13.02 1.22
N TYR A 291 18.97 -11.79 1.73
CA TYR A 291 20.21 -11.02 1.74
C TYR A 291 21.07 -11.28 2.97
N PHE A 292 20.47 -11.29 4.16
CA PHE A 292 21.23 -11.39 5.41
C PHE A 292 21.54 -12.86 5.75
N PHE A 293 20.52 -13.71 5.71
CA PHE A 293 20.65 -15.09 6.19
C PHE A 293 21.18 -16.06 5.13
N ASN A 294 20.86 -15.87 3.85
CA ASN A 294 21.26 -16.80 2.80
C ASN A 294 22.53 -16.41 2.02
N HIS A 295 23.02 -15.16 2.12
CA HIS A 295 24.20 -14.63 1.41
C HIS A 295 24.29 -15.02 -0.08
N SER A 296 23.17 -15.39 -0.67
CA SER A 296 23.03 -15.86 -2.05
C SER A 296 22.06 -14.89 -2.69
N GLY A 297 22.46 -14.34 -3.84
CA GLY A 297 21.62 -13.39 -4.58
C GLY A 297 20.36 -14.06 -5.13
N ILE A 298 20.16 -13.97 -6.44
CA ILE A 298 19.03 -14.64 -7.10
C ILE A 298 19.28 -16.16 -7.03
N GLY A 299 18.38 -16.89 -6.37
CA GLY A 299 18.50 -18.34 -6.16
C GLY A 299 18.65 -18.71 -4.68
N THR A 300 17.56 -18.54 -3.93
CA THR A 300 17.47 -18.92 -2.52
C THR A 300 17.61 -20.44 -2.36
N ASN A 301 18.66 -20.92 -1.68
CA ASN A 301 18.76 -22.33 -1.30
C ASN A 301 17.81 -22.63 -0.12
N ILE A 302 16.59 -23.09 -0.45
CA ILE A 302 15.53 -23.38 0.53
C ILE A 302 15.94 -24.49 1.51
N LYS A 303 16.77 -25.46 1.11
CA LYS A 303 17.22 -26.54 2.02
C LYS A 303 18.10 -25.99 3.13
N ARG A 304 19.08 -25.14 2.78
CA ARG A 304 19.94 -24.46 3.77
C ARG A 304 19.13 -23.57 4.70
N LEU A 305 18.15 -22.81 4.19
CA LEU A 305 17.28 -21.99 5.04
C LEU A 305 16.50 -22.83 6.05
N LYS A 306 15.91 -23.95 5.61
CA LYS A 306 15.20 -24.89 6.50
C LYS A 306 16.09 -25.49 7.60
N GLU A 307 17.37 -25.73 7.30
CA GLU A 307 18.33 -26.33 8.24
C GLU A 307 18.95 -25.31 9.21
N VAL A 308 19.17 -24.06 8.76
CA VAL A 308 19.89 -23.04 9.54
C VAL A 308 18.94 -22.12 10.32
N PHE A 309 17.73 -21.88 9.81
CA PHE A 309 16.81 -20.91 10.40
C PHE A 309 15.40 -21.50 10.50
N SER A 310 14.84 -21.52 11.70
CA SER A 310 13.39 -21.68 11.85
C SER A 310 12.74 -20.43 11.24
N ASN A 311 11.84 -20.60 10.26
CA ASN A 311 11.02 -19.51 9.69
C ASN A 311 10.20 -18.75 10.76
N ILE A 312 10.23 -19.24 12.00
CA ILE A 312 9.52 -18.74 13.14
C ILE A 312 10.40 -17.80 13.98
N ILE A 313 11.69 -17.50 13.68
CA ILE A 313 12.52 -16.69 14.60
C ILE A 313 11.88 -15.35 15.00
N SER A 314 11.34 -14.59 14.05
CA SER A 314 10.61 -13.34 14.37
C SER A 314 9.30 -13.62 15.11
N LEU A 315 8.56 -14.67 14.74
CA LEU A 315 7.29 -15.04 15.39
C LEU A 315 7.50 -15.62 16.80
N VAL A 316 8.52 -16.43 17.03
CA VAL A 316 9.00 -16.94 18.32
C VAL A 316 9.49 -15.77 19.16
N SER A 317 10.25 -14.83 18.58
CA SER A 317 10.67 -13.62 19.29
C SER A 317 9.46 -12.80 19.75
N SER A 318 8.47 -12.59 18.87
CA SER A 318 7.22 -11.90 19.20
C SER A 318 6.37 -12.67 20.22
N ILE A 319 6.23 -13.99 20.09
CA ILE A 319 5.52 -14.86 21.04
C ILE A 319 6.22 -14.84 22.41
N ILE A 320 7.55 -14.91 22.44
CA ILE A 320 8.34 -14.78 23.68
C ILE A 320 8.13 -13.40 24.29
N MET A 321 8.06 -12.33 23.50
CA MET A 321 7.80 -10.97 23.98
C MET A 321 6.39 -10.83 24.57
N ILE A 322 5.39 -11.42 23.92
CA ILE A 322 3.99 -11.44 24.37
C ILE A 322 3.87 -12.27 25.66
N CYS A 323 4.44 -13.47 25.69
CA CYS A 323 4.47 -14.31 26.88
C CYS A 323 5.25 -13.65 28.02
N ALA A 324 6.31 -12.87 27.75
CA ALA A 324 7.06 -12.15 28.77
C ALA A 324 6.25 -10.99 29.40
N LEU A 325 5.28 -10.41 28.67
CA LEU A 325 4.35 -9.41 29.23
C LEU A 325 3.33 -10.06 30.18
N ASP A 326 2.94 -11.31 29.95
CA ASP A 326 2.05 -12.08 30.85
C ASP A 326 2.75 -12.57 32.14
N PHE A 327 4.08 -12.45 32.25
CA PHE A 327 4.85 -12.82 33.45
C PHE A 327 5.20 -11.63 34.37
N LEU A 328 4.69 -10.42 34.11
CA LEU A 328 4.70 -9.37 35.13
C LEU A 328 3.61 -9.69 36.16
N PRO A 329 3.94 -10.00 37.43
CA PRO A 329 2.93 -10.26 38.42
C PRO A 329 2.12 -8.98 38.62
N LEU A 330 0.81 -9.07 38.44
CA LEU A 330 -0.16 -8.15 39.05
C LEU A 330 0.09 -8.22 40.57
N SER A 331 0.95 -7.34 41.09
CA SER A 331 1.09 -7.15 42.52
C SER A 331 -0.18 -6.47 43.04
N SER A 332 -1.01 -7.33 43.60
CA SER A 332 -2.11 -7.11 44.52
C SER A 332 -1.96 -5.92 45.48
N ASN A 333 -3.11 -5.25 45.68
CA ASN A 333 -3.61 -4.73 46.94
C ASN A 333 -2.64 -3.94 47.84
N ILE A 334 -2.73 -2.62 47.79
CA ILE A 334 -2.40 -1.78 48.95
C ILE A 334 -3.72 -1.37 49.60
N SER A 335 -4.16 -2.18 50.56
CA SER A 335 -5.05 -1.73 51.63
C SER A 335 -4.20 -0.99 52.66
N TYR A 336 -4.52 0.27 52.95
CA TYR A 336 -4.14 0.89 54.23
C TYR A 336 -5.41 1.27 54.98
N ASN A 337 -5.58 0.57 56.10
CA ASN A 337 -6.56 0.82 57.14
C ASN A 337 -6.33 2.19 57.81
N SER A 338 -7.44 2.72 58.31
CA SER A 338 -7.55 3.81 59.26
C SER A 338 -6.86 3.54 60.61
N SER A 339 -6.62 4.64 61.33
CA SER A 339 -6.43 4.83 62.79
C SER A 339 -5.14 4.33 63.45
N ASN A 340 -4.23 5.26 63.78
CA ASN A 340 -4.21 5.95 65.09
C ASN A 340 -3.52 7.31 64.96
#